data_AF-A0A2S2RAW3-F1
#
_entry.id   AF-A0A2S2RAW3-F1
#
_cell.length_a   1.000
_cell.length_b   1.000
_cell.length_c   1.000
_cell.angle_alpha   90.00
_cell.angle_beta   90.00
_cell.angle_gamma   90.00
#
_symmetry.space_group_name_H-M   'P 1'
#
loop_
_entity.id
_entity.type
_entity.pdbx_description
1 polymer ?
#
loop_
_entity_poly.entity_id
_entity_poly.type
_entity_poly.pdbx_seq_one_letter_code
_entity_poly.pdbx_strand_id
1 'polypeptide(L)'
;MVSTMIGESAANQLKNIPLSNNTISRRIHDISENINEQFISKSKNKNFAIQLDEATDSNKDAHLICYIRFMDKTNIIEELLFCKPIFGDTKAQTLFDITNDFMNCNNINWENCLGVCTDGARAMAGHYGGLQALIRKKAPEMIWTHCIIHRESLASQNMCPSLNTVLQTVIKVVNYIKTRPVKARFFKKICEEMGAEHTALLFYCNSRWLSKGNVLIRVFELRQELYTYLSEEGHNDFNKFIDSDFVIKLAYLCDIFEKLNILNTSLQGK
;
A
#
# COMPACT_ATOMS: atom_id res chain seq x y z
N MET A 1 25.35 27.63 8.63
CA MET A 1 25.95 26.37 8.15
C MET A 1 26.93 26.64 7.00
N VAL A 2 26.51 27.17 5.85
CA VAL A 2 27.44 27.45 4.72
C VAL A 2 28.47 28.54 5.02
N SER A 3 28.09 29.63 5.69
CA SER A 3 29.03 30.69 6.10
C SER A 3 30.13 30.16 7.02
N THR A 4 29.80 29.20 7.88
CA THR A 4 30.73 28.55 8.81
C THR A 4 31.62 27.52 8.13
N MET A 5 31.12 26.80 7.12
CA MET A 5 31.85 25.69 6.48
C MET A 5 32.66 26.11 5.24
N ILE A 6 32.18 27.08 4.47
CA ILE A 6 32.71 27.46 3.14
C ILE A 6 33.03 28.97 3.07
N GLY A 7 32.63 29.74 4.09
CA GLY A 7 32.91 31.18 4.19
C GLY A 7 31.75 32.07 3.74
N GLU A 8 31.83 33.35 4.11
CA GLU A 8 30.75 34.33 3.86
C GLU A 8 30.51 34.59 2.37
N SER A 9 31.55 34.53 1.55
CA SER A 9 31.44 34.74 0.10
C SER A 9 30.48 33.72 -0.55
N ALA A 10 30.67 32.43 -0.27
CA ALA A 10 29.77 31.36 -0.76
C ALA A 10 28.35 31.46 -0.17
N ALA A 11 28.24 31.84 1.11
CA ALA A 11 26.93 32.06 1.73
C ALA A 11 26.16 33.22 1.09
N ASN A 12 26.84 34.29 0.71
CA ASN A 12 26.23 35.44 0.04
C ASN A 12 25.83 35.11 -1.41
N GLN A 13 26.58 34.26 -2.11
CA GLN A 13 26.16 33.76 -3.42
C GLN A 13 24.88 32.91 -3.34
N LEU A 14 24.73 32.06 -2.32
CA LEU A 14 23.51 31.28 -2.11
C LEU A 14 22.28 32.14 -1.81
N LYS A 15 22.46 33.28 -1.11
CA LYS A 15 21.36 34.23 -0.86
C LYS A 15 20.80 34.84 -2.15
N ASN A 16 21.59 34.86 -3.22
CA ASN A 16 21.14 35.36 -4.53
C ASN A 16 20.29 34.34 -5.30
N ILE A 17 20.17 33.10 -4.81
CA ILE A 17 19.33 32.08 -5.43
C ILE A 17 17.86 32.42 -5.11
N PRO A 18 17.01 32.68 -6.11
CA PRO A 18 15.61 32.98 -5.85
C PRO A 18 14.88 31.74 -5.34
N LEU A 19 14.33 31.85 -4.12
CA LEU A 19 13.58 30.79 -3.44
C LEU A 19 12.06 31.04 -3.42
N SER A 20 11.55 31.89 -4.32
CA SER A 20 10.11 32.10 -4.44
C SER A 20 9.40 30.79 -4.78
N ASN A 21 8.16 30.61 -4.30
CA ASN A 21 7.35 29.42 -4.58
C ASN A 21 7.27 29.12 -6.09
N ASN A 22 7.12 30.16 -6.93
CA ASN A 22 7.06 30.02 -8.38
C ASN A 22 8.40 29.60 -9.01
N THR A 23 9.52 30.04 -8.44
CA THR A 23 10.85 29.62 -8.91
C THR A 23 11.13 28.17 -8.53
N ILE A 24 10.82 27.80 -7.29
CA ILE A 24 11.00 26.43 -6.81
C ILE A 24 10.12 25.46 -7.59
N SER A 25 8.84 25.81 -7.81
CA SER A 25 7.90 25.02 -8.60
C SER A 25 8.42 24.77 -10.03
N ARG A 26 8.87 25.83 -10.73
CA ARG A 26 9.47 25.69 -12.07
C ARG A 26 10.69 24.77 -12.06
N ARG A 27 11.61 24.96 -11.11
CA ARG A 27 12.80 24.09 -10.99
C ARG A 27 12.44 22.63 -10.76
N ILE A 28 11.45 22.34 -9.92
CA ILE A 28 10.96 20.98 -9.70
C ILE A 28 10.42 20.41 -11.01
N HIS A 29 9.65 21.20 -11.77
CA HIS A 29 9.11 20.78 -13.06
C HIS A 29 10.22 20.49 -14.08
N ASP A 30 11.16 21.43 -14.27
CA ASP A 30 12.26 21.28 -15.23
C ASP A 30 13.14 20.06 -14.90
N ILE A 31 13.44 19.84 -13.61
CA ILE A 31 14.19 18.67 -13.16
C ILE A 31 13.40 17.38 -13.40
N SER A 32 12.10 17.38 -13.08
CA SER A 32 11.23 16.23 -13.27
C SER A 32 11.10 15.86 -14.75
N GLU A 33 10.93 16.85 -15.62
CA GLU A 33 10.85 16.66 -17.07
C GLU A 33 12.16 16.08 -17.59
N ASN A 34 13.30 16.66 -17.20
CA ASN A 34 14.61 16.18 -17.61
C ASN A 34 14.91 14.74 -17.14
N ILE A 35 14.56 14.40 -15.89
CA ILE A 35 14.68 13.02 -15.37
C ILE A 35 13.80 12.07 -16.19
N ASN A 36 12.56 12.46 -16.47
CA ASN A 36 11.63 11.66 -17.23
C ASN A 36 12.10 11.44 -18.68
N GLU A 37 12.59 12.49 -19.35
CA GLU A 37 13.16 12.38 -20.70
C GLU A 37 14.33 11.40 -20.76
N GLN A 38 15.28 11.52 -19.82
CA GLN A 38 16.42 10.61 -19.71
C GLN A 38 15.94 9.17 -19.49
N PHE A 39 14.98 8.99 -18.59
CA PHE A 39 14.43 7.68 -18.27
C PHE A 39 13.72 7.03 -19.47
N ILE A 40 12.81 7.76 -20.12
CA ILE A 40 12.07 7.30 -21.29
C ILE A 40 13.04 6.97 -22.44
N SER A 41 14.07 7.80 -22.65
CA SER A 41 15.09 7.53 -23.66
C SER A 41 15.80 6.20 -23.44
N LYS A 42 16.01 5.83 -22.17
CA LYS A 42 16.70 4.61 -21.76
C LYS A 42 15.82 3.35 -21.87
N SER A 43 14.51 3.48 -21.67
CA SER A 43 13.57 2.35 -21.66
C SER A 43 13.00 1.99 -23.04
N LYS A 44 12.85 2.96 -23.96
CA LYS A 44 12.20 2.82 -25.28
C LYS A 44 12.56 1.56 -26.08
N ASN A 45 13.86 1.22 -26.13
CA ASN A 45 14.38 0.14 -26.98
C ASN A 45 14.72 -1.13 -26.17
N LYS A 46 14.12 -1.28 -24.99
CA LYS A 46 14.34 -2.42 -24.10
C LYS A 46 13.08 -3.26 -24.05
N ASN A 47 13.25 -4.56 -23.92
CA ASN A 47 12.17 -5.42 -23.46
C ASN A 47 11.86 -5.09 -22.01
N PHE A 48 10.58 -4.94 -21.69
CA PHE A 48 10.13 -4.50 -20.37
C PHE A 48 8.90 -5.28 -19.90
N ALA A 49 8.64 -5.19 -18.60
CA ALA A 49 7.38 -5.56 -17.99
C ALA A 49 6.79 -4.34 -17.26
N ILE A 50 5.48 -4.28 -17.14
CA ILE A 50 4.79 -3.22 -16.40
C ILE A 50 3.94 -3.77 -15.25
N GLN A 51 3.83 -2.98 -14.19
CA GLN A 51 2.98 -3.21 -13.04
C GLN A 51 1.98 -2.06 -12.92
N LEU A 52 0.69 -2.38 -12.96
CA LEU A 52 -0.39 -1.40 -12.94
C LEU A 52 -1.25 -1.61 -11.70
N ASP A 53 -1.48 -0.55 -10.95
CA ASP A 53 -2.33 -0.54 -9.76
C ASP A 53 -3.17 0.73 -9.67
N GLU A 54 -4.34 0.62 -9.06
CA GLU A 54 -5.22 1.76 -8.78
C GLU A 54 -4.99 2.24 -7.35
N ALA A 55 -4.75 3.53 -7.19
CA ALA A 55 -4.63 4.15 -5.87
C ALA A 55 -5.60 5.31 -5.73
N THR A 56 -6.15 5.49 -4.54
CA THR A 56 -6.95 6.66 -4.18
C THR A 56 -6.16 7.56 -3.25
N ASP A 57 -6.05 8.84 -3.58
CA ASP A 57 -5.33 9.80 -2.74
C ASP A 57 -6.20 10.31 -1.57
N SER A 58 -5.63 11.21 -0.76
CA SER A 58 -6.32 11.79 0.40
C SER A 58 -7.53 12.66 0.03
N ASN A 59 -7.58 13.18 -1.19
CA ASN A 59 -8.68 13.97 -1.72
C ASN A 59 -9.78 13.11 -2.33
N LYS A 60 -9.60 11.78 -2.32
CA LYS A 60 -10.48 10.77 -2.93
C LYS A 60 -10.41 10.73 -4.46
N ASP A 61 -9.35 11.30 -5.04
CA ASP A 61 -9.10 11.19 -6.47
C ASP A 61 -8.44 9.83 -6.76
N ALA A 62 -8.94 9.14 -7.78
CA ALA A 62 -8.39 7.87 -8.23
C ALA A 62 -7.26 8.10 -9.24
N HIS A 63 -6.19 7.33 -9.11
CA HIS A 63 -5.00 7.41 -9.95
C HIS A 63 -4.61 6.02 -10.43
N LEU A 64 -4.23 5.93 -11.70
CA LEU A 64 -3.57 4.77 -12.28
C LEU A 64 -2.06 4.96 -12.14
N ILE A 65 -1.43 4.06 -11.42
CA ILE A 65 0.00 4.04 -11.19
C ILE A 65 0.60 2.92 -12.03
N CYS A 66 1.64 3.23 -12.80
CA CYS A 66 2.36 2.27 -13.62
C CYS A 66 3.84 2.30 -13.26
N TYR A 67 4.37 1.16 -12.85
CA TYR A 67 5.81 0.91 -12.76
C TYR A 67 6.26 0.12 -13.99
N ILE A 68 7.47 0.40 -14.45
CA ILE A 68 8.12 -0.36 -15.53
C ILE A 68 9.38 -1.00 -14.99
N ARG A 69 9.62 -2.25 -15.41
CA ARG A 69 10.79 -3.03 -15.06
C ARG A 69 11.48 -3.50 -16.34
N PHE A 70 12.77 -3.22 -16.48
CA PHE A 70 13.56 -3.63 -17.64
C PHE A 70 15.02 -3.90 -17.28
N MET A 71 15.75 -4.56 -18.17
CA MET A 71 17.18 -4.83 -18.01
C MET A 71 18.02 -3.71 -18.62
N ASP A 72 18.90 -3.12 -17.83
CA ASP A 72 19.99 -2.27 -18.31
C ASP A 72 21.33 -2.95 -18.04
N LYS A 73 21.94 -3.47 -19.11
CA LYS A 73 23.14 -4.31 -19.05
C LYS A 73 22.88 -5.55 -18.18
N THR A 74 23.34 -5.52 -16.93
CA THR A 74 23.20 -6.61 -15.95
C THR A 74 22.24 -6.26 -14.82
N ASN A 75 21.76 -5.01 -14.76
CA ASN A 75 20.96 -4.52 -13.65
C ASN A 75 19.48 -4.50 -14.03
N ILE A 76 18.64 -4.99 -13.13
CA ILE A 76 17.20 -4.78 -13.21
C ILE A 76 16.94 -3.35 -12.76
N ILE A 77 16.32 -2.56 -13.63
CA ILE A 77 15.82 -1.23 -13.30
C ILE A 77 14.32 -1.33 -13.12
N GLU A 78 13.83 -0.80 -12.01
CA GLU A 78 12.41 -0.62 -11.72
C GLU A 78 12.18 0.83 -11.35
N GLU A 79 11.28 1.49 -12.06
CA GLU A 79 11.01 2.91 -11.87
C GLU A 79 9.53 3.21 -12.15
N LEU A 80 9.06 4.32 -11.58
CA LEU A 80 7.72 4.83 -11.85
C LEU A 80 7.66 5.31 -13.31
N LEU A 81 6.84 4.66 -14.13
CA LEU A 81 6.59 5.07 -15.51
C LEU A 81 5.64 6.27 -15.55
N PHE A 82 4.52 6.16 -14.85
CA PHE A 82 3.59 7.28 -14.68
C PHE A 82 2.69 7.11 -13.46
N CYS A 83 2.17 8.23 -12.98
CA CYS A 83 1.01 8.32 -12.11
C CYS A 83 0.03 9.29 -12.76
N LYS A 84 -1.14 8.82 -13.18
CA LYS A 84 -2.12 9.61 -13.93
C LYS A 84 -3.49 9.54 -13.25
N PRO A 85 -4.21 10.67 -13.16
CA PRO A 85 -5.57 10.66 -12.63
C PRO A 85 -6.49 9.86 -13.55
N ILE A 86 -7.44 9.15 -12.94
CA ILE A 86 -8.52 8.44 -13.63
C ILE A 86 -9.74 9.35 -13.60
N PHE A 87 -10.13 9.86 -14.77
CA PHE A 87 -11.33 10.67 -14.90
C PHE A 87 -12.53 9.77 -15.23
N GLY A 88 -13.58 9.83 -14.40
CA GLY A 88 -14.82 9.10 -14.66
C GLY A 88 -14.84 7.69 -14.06
N ASP A 89 -14.75 6.66 -14.92
CA ASP A 89 -14.89 5.26 -14.50
C ASP A 89 -13.56 4.48 -14.48
N THR A 90 -13.53 3.40 -13.70
CA THR A 90 -12.37 2.49 -13.56
C THR A 90 -12.51 1.27 -14.47
N LYS A 91 -13.16 1.42 -15.63
CA LYS A 91 -13.31 0.32 -16.59
C LYS A 91 -12.00 0.04 -17.28
N ALA A 92 -11.82 -1.21 -17.70
CA ALA A 92 -10.65 -1.68 -18.43
C ALA A 92 -10.28 -0.79 -19.63
N GLN A 93 -11.28 -0.29 -20.38
CA GLN A 93 -11.05 0.56 -21.54
C GLN A 93 -10.44 1.91 -21.14
N THR A 94 -11.01 2.58 -20.14
CA THR A 94 -10.49 3.85 -19.62
C THR A 94 -9.05 3.71 -19.13
N LEU A 95 -8.75 2.63 -18.38
CA LEU A 95 -7.38 2.36 -17.92
C LEU A 95 -6.43 2.04 -19.08
N PHE A 96 -6.92 1.35 -20.10
CA PHE A 96 -6.15 1.06 -21.31
C PHE A 96 -5.85 2.33 -22.09
N ASP A 97 -6.83 3.23 -22.26
CA ASP A 97 -6.66 4.47 -23.01
C ASP A 97 -5.61 5.37 -22.33
N ILE A 98 -5.69 5.54 -21.00
CA ILE A 98 -4.67 6.26 -20.21
C ILE A 98 -3.27 5.67 -20.44
N THR A 99 -3.16 4.34 -20.38
CA THR A 99 -1.87 3.65 -20.54
C THR A 99 -1.38 3.78 -21.98
N ASN A 100 -2.24 3.54 -22.96
CA ASN A 100 -1.92 3.56 -24.38
C ASN A 100 -1.55 4.97 -24.85
N ASP A 101 -2.24 6.00 -24.39
CA ASP A 101 -1.91 7.40 -24.67
C ASP A 101 -0.52 7.75 -24.13
N PHE A 102 -0.21 7.34 -22.90
CA PHE A 102 1.13 7.53 -22.35
C PHE A 102 2.21 6.85 -23.20
N MET A 103 1.98 5.58 -23.58
CA MET A 103 2.93 4.82 -24.38
C MET A 103 3.14 5.45 -25.76
N ASN A 104 2.06 5.91 -26.41
CA ASN A 104 2.13 6.57 -27.72
C ASN A 104 2.81 7.94 -27.65
N CYS A 105 2.45 8.80 -26.68
CA CYS A 105 3.08 10.11 -26.49
C CYS A 105 4.60 9.98 -26.24
N ASN A 106 5.02 8.90 -25.59
CA ASN A 106 6.41 8.62 -25.29
C ASN A 106 7.07 7.69 -26.29
N ASN A 107 6.45 7.31 -27.41
CA ASN A 107 6.99 6.37 -28.40
C ASN A 107 7.55 5.07 -27.77
N ILE A 108 6.87 4.51 -26.78
CA ILE A 108 7.21 3.21 -26.17
C ILE A 108 6.44 2.13 -26.93
N ASN A 109 7.17 1.22 -27.58
CA ASN A 109 6.54 0.18 -28.38
C ASN A 109 5.97 -0.95 -27.50
N TRP A 110 4.69 -1.26 -27.68
CA TRP A 110 4.03 -2.37 -27.02
C TRP A 110 4.63 -3.74 -27.37
N GLU A 111 5.22 -3.92 -28.55
CA GLU A 111 5.87 -5.18 -28.94
C GLU A 111 7.01 -5.58 -28.00
N ASN A 112 7.62 -4.61 -27.32
CA ASN A 112 8.68 -4.85 -26.33
C ASN A 112 8.13 -5.20 -24.93
N CYS A 113 6.81 -5.16 -24.73
CA CYS A 113 6.16 -5.50 -23.47
C CYS A 113 6.05 -7.02 -23.32
N LEU A 114 6.91 -7.60 -22.49
CA LEU A 114 6.94 -9.05 -22.23
C LEU A 114 6.07 -9.46 -21.04
N GLY A 115 5.70 -8.52 -20.16
CA GLY A 115 4.97 -8.83 -18.94
C GLY A 115 4.06 -7.72 -18.46
N VAL A 116 2.90 -8.09 -17.94
CA VAL A 116 1.99 -7.18 -17.23
C VAL A 116 1.58 -7.81 -15.91
N CYS A 117 1.62 -7.05 -14.83
CA CYS A 117 1.19 -7.46 -13.52
C CYS A 117 0.13 -6.50 -12.97
N THR A 118 -0.98 -7.04 -12.45
CA THR A 118 -2.09 -6.25 -11.89
C THR A 118 -2.68 -6.90 -10.62
N ASP A 119 -3.49 -6.15 -9.87
CA ASP A 119 -4.10 -6.50 -8.56
C ASP A 119 -5.13 -7.65 -8.57
N GLY A 120 -5.56 -8.11 -9.74
CA GLY A 120 -6.57 -9.16 -9.88
C GLY A 120 -8.01 -8.65 -9.93
N ALA A 121 -8.24 -7.34 -9.84
CA ALA A 121 -9.58 -6.78 -9.99
C ALA A 121 -10.17 -7.13 -11.36
N ARG A 122 -11.51 -7.28 -11.44
CA ARG A 122 -12.18 -7.71 -12.69
C ARG A 122 -11.83 -6.82 -13.89
N ALA A 123 -11.76 -5.50 -13.68
CA ALA A 123 -11.38 -4.53 -14.71
C ALA A 123 -9.92 -4.69 -15.16
N MET A 124 -9.04 -5.20 -14.31
CA MET A 124 -7.61 -5.36 -14.60
C MET A 124 -7.29 -6.74 -15.19
N ALA A 125 -7.78 -7.80 -14.54
CA ALA A 125 -7.40 -9.19 -14.77
C ALA A 125 -8.38 -9.98 -15.66
N GLY A 126 -9.52 -9.39 -16.05
CA GLY A 126 -10.52 -10.06 -16.88
C GLY A 126 -9.92 -10.66 -18.16
N HIS A 127 -10.18 -11.95 -18.41
CA HIS A 127 -9.56 -12.69 -19.52
C HIS A 127 -9.94 -12.14 -20.90
N TYR A 128 -11.21 -11.74 -21.08
CA TYR A 128 -11.74 -11.27 -22.36
C TYR A 128 -11.82 -9.74 -22.48
N GLY A 129 -12.00 -9.05 -21.35
CA GLY A 129 -12.29 -7.61 -21.33
C GLY A 129 -11.63 -6.85 -20.20
N GLY A 130 -10.66 -7.45 -19.50
CA GLY A 130 -9.83 -6.72 -18.55
C GLY A 130 -8.69 -5.97 -19.24
N LEU A 131 -8.03 -5.07 -18.51
CA LEU A 131 -6.89 -4.29 -18.98
C LEU A 131 -5.80 -5.19 -19.60
N GLN A 132 -5.49 -6.32 -18.95
CA GLN A 132 -4.51 -7.28 -19.48
C GLN A 132 -4.91 -7.83 -20.86
N ALA A 133 -6.21 -8.04 -21.10
CA ALA A 133 -6.70 -8.54 -22.39
C ALA A 133 -6.56 -7.49 -23.49
N LEU A 134 -6.81 -6.22 -23.15
CA LEU A 134 -6.64 -5.10 -24.08
C LEU A 134 -5.16 -4.87 -24.41
N ILE A 135 -4.28 -4.93 -23.41
CA ILE A 135 -2.82 -4.84 -23.64
C ILE A 135 -2.33 -6.01 -24.49
N ARG A 136 -2.81 -7.25 -24.26
CA ARG A 136 -2.43 -8.41 -25.06
C ARG A 136 -2.76 -8.25 -26.56
N LYS A 137 -3.78 -7.47 -26.92
CA LYS A 137 -4.05 -7.16 -28.34
C LYS A 137 -2.94 -6.32 -28.99
N LYS A 138 -2.21 -5.51 -28.20
CA LYS A 138 -1.07 -4.70 -28.65
C LYS A 138 0.27 -5.44 -28.49
N ALA A 139 0.37 -6.31 -27.49
CA ALA A 139 1.55 -7.10 -27.17
C ALA A 139 1.18 -8.59 -27.06
N PRO A 140 1.10 -9.34 -28.17
CA PRO A 140 0.58 -10.72 -28.16
C PRO A 140 1.40 -11.69 -27.30
N GLU A 141 2.71 -11.49 -27.23
CA GLU A 141 3.66 -12.34 -26.49
C GLU A 141 3.71 -12.03 -24.97
N MET A 142 2.93 -11.04 -24.52
CA MET A 142 2.96 -10.60 -23.13
C MET A 142 2.41 -11.69 -22.19
N ILE A 143 3.12 -11.92 -21.07
CA ILE A 143 2.64 -12.80 -19.99
C ILE A 143 1.99 -11.97 -18.90
N TRP A 144 0.71 -12.24 -18.62
CA TRP A 144 0.03 -11.61 -17.50
C TRP A 144 0.28 -12.39 -16.20
N THR A 145 0.55 -11.68 -15.12
CA THR A 145 0.69 -12.24 -13.78
C THR A 145 -0.22 -11.50 -12.79
N HIS A 146 -0.84 -12.26 -11.89
CA HIS A 146 -1.57 -11.68 -10.78
C HIS A 146 -0.58 -11.29 -9.69
N CYS A 147 -0.63 -10.03 -9.24
CA CYS A 147 0.22 -9.47 -8.21
C CYS A 147 0.34 -10.40 -6.99
N ILE A 148 1.56 -10.86 -6.71
CA ILE A 148 1.83 -11.88 -5.68
C ILE A 148 1.43 -11.41 -4.28
N ILE A 149 1.60 -10.11 -4.04
CA ILE A 149 1.16 -9.36 -2.87
C ILE A 149 -0.37 -9.51 -2.71
N HIS A 150 -1.15 -9.16 -3.73
CA HIS A 150 -2.60 -9.34 -3.68
C HIS A 150 -3.01 -10.82 -3.52
N ARG A 151 -2.28 -11.76 -4.14
CA ARG A 151 -2.55 -13.20 -3.98
C ARG A 151 -2.29 -13.70 -2.56
N GLU A 152 -1.19 -13.28 -1.93
CA GLU A 152 -0.88 -13.58 -0.53
C GLU A 152 -1.99 -13.05 0.38
N SER A 153 -2.40 -11.79 0.17
CA SER A 153 -3.52 -11.17 0.87
C SER A 153 -4.80 -12.00 0.77
N LEU A 154 -5.17 -12.42 -0.45
CA LEU A 154 -6.37 -13.21 -0.68
C LEU A 154 -6.29 -14.59 -0.05
N ALA A 155 -5.12 -15.24 -0.12
CA ALA A 155 -4.88 -16.52 0.52
C ALA A 155 -5.01 -16.42 2.05
N SER A 156 -4.50 -15.35 2.67
CA SER A 156 -4.59 -15.11 4.12
C SER A 156 -6.02 -14.94 4.64
N GLN A 157 -6.98 -14.60 3.77
CA GLN A 157 -8.38 -14.42 4.16
C GLN A 157 -9.13 -15.74 4.32
N ASN A 158 -8.65 -16.82 3.69
CA ASN A 158 -9.26 -18.14 3.79
C ASN A 158 -8.71 -18.86 5.03
N MET A 159 -9.49 -18.90 6.11
CA MET A 159 -9.16 -19.62 7.33
C MET A 159 -10.34 -20.44 7.83
N CYS A 160 -10.06 -21.43 8.69
CA CYS A 160 -11.10 -22.28 9.23
C CYS A 160 -12.10 -21.48 10.07
N PRO A 161 -13.38 -21.92 10.14
CA PRO A 161 -14.43 -21.15 10.81
C PRO A 161 -14.10 -20.75 12.26
N SER A 162 -13.45 -21.64 13.01
CA SER A 162 -13.05 -21.40 14.40
C SER A 162 -12.08 -20.22 14.57
N LEU A 163 -11.06 -20.11 13.69
CA LEU A 163 -10.11 -19.01 13.70
C LEU A 163 -10.74 -17.72 13.17
N ASN A 164 -11.58 -17.83 12.14
CA ASN A 164 -12.30 -16.67 11.63
C ASN A 164 -13.20 -16.05 12.70
N THR A 165 -13.90 -16.87 13.52
CA THR A 165 -14.69 -16.36 14.64
C THR A 165 -13.85 -15.52 15.60
N VAL A 166 -12.65 -15.98 15.98
CA VAL A 166 -11.73 -15.22 16.85
C VAL A 166 -11.34 -13.89 16.20
N LEU A 167 -10.93 -13.92 14.93
CA LEU A 167 -10.58 -12.71 14.19
C LEU A 167 -11.74 -11.71 14.12
N GLN A 168 -12.96 -12.18 13.83
CA GLN A 168 -14.14 -11.31 13.78
C GLN A 168 -14.50 -10.73 15.15
N THR A 169 -14.37 -11.50 16.24
CA THR A 169 -14.56 -10.99 17.61
C THR A 169 -13.55 -9.88 17.92
N VAL A 170 -12.27 -10.09 17.57
CA VAL A 170 -11.23 -9.05 17.75
C VAL A 170 -11.57 -7.79 16.96
N ILE A 171 -11.90 -7.92 15.67
CA ILE A 171 -12.28 -6.78 14.82
C ILE A 171 -13.49 -6.03 15.40
N LYS A 172 -14.50 -6.76 15.86
CA LYS A 172 -15.71 -6.19 16.49
C LYS A 172 -15.36 -5.36 17.72
N VAL A 173 -14.53 -5.91 18.63
CA VAL A 173 -14.12 -5.23 19.86
C VAL A 173 -13.25 -4.01 19.57
N VAL A 174 -12.28 -4.14 18.66
CA VAL A 174 -11.41 -3.02 18.25
C VAL A 174 -12.26 -1.89 17.65
N ASN A 175 -13.20 -2.21 16.76
CA ASN A 175 -14.09 -1.21 16.17
C ASN A 175 -15.02 -0.57 17.21
N TYR A 176 -15.54 -1.36 18.15
CA TYR A 176 -16.38 -0.85 19.24
C TYR A 176 -15.67 0.26 20.04
N ILE A 177 -14.37 0.06 20.34
CA ILE A 177 -13.56 1.03 21.09
C ILE A 177 -13.11 2.20 20.19
N LYS A 178 -12.60 1.91 18.99
CA LYS A 178 -11.91 2.89 18.13
C LYS A 178 -12.86 3.81 17.37
N THR A 179 -14.09 3.39 17.09
CA THR A 179 -15.06 4.23 16.35
C THR A 179 -15.56 5.42 17.17
N ARG A 180 -15.45 5.36 18.50
CA ARG A 180 -15.92 6.43 19.40
C ARG A 180 -14.74 7.03 20.18
N PRO A 181 -14.38 8.31 19.94
CA PRO A 181 -13.27 8.97 20.64
C PRO A 181 -13.37 8.93 22.17
N VAL A 182 -14.59 8.93 22.71
CA VAL A 182 -14.84 8.81 24.15
C VAL A 182 -14.41 7.44 24.68
N LYS A 183 -14.81 6.35 24.02
CA LYS A 183 -14.45 4.98 24.41
C LYS A 183 -12.95 4.75 24.32
N ALA A 184 -12.31 5.23 23.25
CA ALA A 184 -10.86 5.18 23.11
C ALA A 184 -10.12 5.90 24.25
N ARG A 185 -10.64 7.05 24.74
CA ARG A 185 -10.05 7.77 25.89
C ARG A 185 -10.22 7.01 27.21
N PHE A 186 -11.39 6.40 27.44
CA PHE A 186 -11.60 5.57 28.65
C PHE A 186 -10.73 4.32 28.64
N PHE A 187 -10.68 3.61 27.52
CA PHE A 187 -9.80 2.45 27.36
C PHE A 187 -8.33 2.81 27.59
N LYS A 188 -7.88 3.96 27.06
CA LYS A 188 -6.54 4.48 27.30
C LYS A 188 -6.25 4.68 28.78
N LYS A 189 -7.19 5.26 29.54
CA LYS A 189 -7.04 5.48 30.97
C LYS A 189 -6.90 4.17 31.75
N ILE A 190 -7.70 3.15 31.41
CA ILE A 190 -7.56 1.81 32.01
C ILE A 190 -6.18 1.23 31.72
N CYS A 191 -5.68 1.34 30.49
CA CYS A 191 -4.34 0.85 30.14
C CYS A 191 -3.25 1.55 30.97
N GLU A 192 -3.36 2.86 31.18
CA GLU A 192 -2.41 3.63 31.98
C GLU A 192 -2.45 3.23 33.47
N GLU A 193 -3.65 3.04 34.03
CA GLU A 193 -3.85 2.63 35.42
C GLU A 193 -3.37 1.20 35.69
N MET A 194 -3.47 0.31 34.71
CA MET A 194 -2.98 -1.06 34.77
C MET A 194 -1.48 -1.20 34.47
N GLY A 195 -0.81 -0.10 34.10
CA GLY A 195 0.63 -0.10 33.80
C GLY A 195 0.98 -0.81 32.49
N ALA A 196 0.06 -0.83 31.51
CA ALA A 196 0.29 -1.47 30.22
C ALA A 196 1.35 -0.74 29.40
N GLU A 197 2.18 -1.49 28.67
CA GLU A 197 3.19 -0.93 27.75
C GLU A 197 2.55 -0.11 26.62
N HIS A 198 1.35 -0.49 26.21
CA HIS A 198 0.60 0.18 25.17
C HIS A 198 -0.72 0.75 25.71
N THR A 199 -1.01 2.00 25.35
CA THR A 199 -2.20 2.70 25.88
C THR A 199 -3.32 2.83 24.85
N ALA A 200 -3.21 2.16 23.70
CA ALA A 200 -4.16 2.30 22.61
C ALA A 200 -4.17 1.07 21.69
N LEU A 201 -5.37 0.72 21.21
CA LEU A 201 -5.54 -0.25 20.13
C LEU A 201 -5.16 0.37 18.78
N LEU A 202 -4.66 -0.47 17.89
CA LEU A 202 -4.45 -0.11 16.49
C LEU A 202 -5.77 -0.16 15.74
N PHE A 203 -5.95 0.74 14.77
CA PHE A 203 -7.16 0.74 13.95
C PHE A 203 -7.05 -0.34 12.86
N TYR A 204 -8.05 -1.21 12.81
CA TYR A 204 -8.17 -2.20 11.75
C TYR A 204 -8.78 -1.56 10.49
N CYS A 205 -8.14 -1.77 9.34
CA CYS A 205 -8.68 -1.35 8.05
C CYS A 205 -8.55 -2.47 7.04
N ASN A 206 -9.69 -2.90 6.45
CA ASN A 206 -9.74 -3.99 5.47
C ASN A 206 -8.80 -3.77 4.26
N SER A 207 -8.65 -2.52 3.80
CA SER A 207 -7.78 -2.18 2.67
C SER A 207 -6.29 -2.11 3.04
N ARG A 208 -5.94 -2.08 4.33
CA ARG A 208 -4.56 -2.13 4.82
C ARG A 208 -4.29 -3.48 5.45
N TRP A 209 -4.19 -4.49 4.59
CA TRP A 209 -3.82 -5.87 4.89
C TRP A 209 -2.76 -6.09 5.99
N LEU A 210 -1.61 -5.39 5.93
CA LEU A 210 -0.55 -5.45 6.95
C LEU A 210 -1.02 -5.06 8.38
N SER A 211 -2.15 -4.36 8.51
CA SER A 211 -2.69 -3.95 9.82
C SER A 211 -3.25 -5.12 10.63
N LYS A 212 -3.59 -6.27 10.00
CA LYS A 212 -4.19 -7.42 10.71
C LYS A 212 -3.27 -7.97 11.79
N GLY A 213 -2.03 -8.32 11.44
CA GLY A 213 -1.07 -8.87 12.39
C GLY A 213 -0.79 -7.92 13.55
N ASN A 214 -0.55 -6.65 13.24
CA ASN A 214 -0.26 -5.65 14.25
C ASN A 214 -1.45 -5.44 15.21
N VAL A 215 -2.68 -5.45 14.70
CA VAL A 215 -3.89 -5.34 15.54
C VAL A 215 -4.02 -6.57 16.46
N LEU A 216 -3.80 -7.78 15.93
CA LEU A 216 -3.90 -9.01 16.72
C LEU A 216 -2.87 -9.03 17.86
N ILE A 217 -1.61 -8.69 17.56
CA ILE A 217 -0.53 -8.59 18.56
C ILE A 217 -0.92 -7.58 19.65
N ARG A 218 -1.34 -6.36 19.26
CA ARG A 218 -1.76 -5.32 20.20
C ARG A 218 -2.92 -5.76 21.10
N VAL A 219 -3.86 -6.51 20.55
CA VAL A 219 -5.03 -7.02 21.29
C VAL A 219 -4.63 -8.13 22.25
N PHE A 220 -3.69 -8.97 21.87
CA PHE A 220 -3.17 -10.04 22.73
C PHE A 220 -2.38 -9.48 23.93
N GLU A 221 -1.56 -8.45 23.68
CA GLU A 221 -0.84 -7.70 24.71
C GLU A 221 -1.80 -7.03 25.70
N LEU A 222 -2.85 -6.36 25.19
CA LEU A 222 -3.82 -5.62 25.98
C LEU A 222 -5.06 -6.43 26.42
N ARG A 223 -4.96 -7.77 26.45
CA ARG A 223 -6.12 -8.63 26.68
C ARG A 223 -6.73 -8.45 28.09
N GLN A 224 -5.92 -8.12 29.09
CA GLN A 224 -6.38 -7.94 30.47
C GLN A 224 -7.10 -6.60 30.65
N GLU A 225 -6.56 -5.56 30.04
CA GLU A 225 -7.15 -4.22 29.95
C GLU A 225 -8.47 -4.28 29.16
N LEU A 226 -8.49 -5.04 28.06
CA LEU A 226 -9.70 -5.31 27.28
C LEU A 226 -10.76 -6.05 28.09
N TYR A 227 -10.39 -7.08 28.83
CA TYR A 227 -11.32 -7.79 29.72
C TYR A 227 -11.94 -6.81 30.73
N THR A 228 -11.11 -6.03 31.43
CA THR A 228 -11.54 -5.07 32.44
C THR A 228 -12.48 -4.02 31.85
N TYR A 229 -12.06 -3.36 30.77
CA TYR A 229 -12.84 -2.34 30.08
C TYR A 229 -14.19 -2.88 29.58
N LEU A 230 -14.20 -4.04 28.93
CA LEU A 230 -15.42 -4.61 28.37
C LEU A 230 -16.38 -5.12 29.44
N SER A 231 -15.84 -5.60 30.58
CA SER A 231 -16.63 -5.99 31.74
C SER A 231 -17.35 -4.78 32.35
N GLU A 232 -16.65 -3.65 32.53
CA GLU A 232 -17.24 -2.41 33.04
C GLU A 232 -18.32 -1.84 32.09
N GLU A 233 -18.11 -1.97 30.79
CA GLU A 233 -19.07 -1.53 29.76
C GLU A 233 -20.22 -2.53 29.53
N GLY A 234 -20.22 -3.70 30.19
CA GLY A 234 -21.23 -4.75 30.01
C GLY A 234 -21.26 -5.35 28.60
N HIS A 235 -20.13 -5.36 27.88
CA HIS A 235 -20.05 -5.84 26.51
C HIS A 235 -19.95 -7.37 26.44
N ASN A 236 -20.87 -8.03 25.74
CA ASN A 236 -21.03 -9.50 25.69
C ASN A 236 -19.77 -10.34 25.44
N ASP A 237 -18.77 -9.80 24.75
CA ASP A 237 -17.52 -10.51 24.41
C ASP A 237 -16.42 -10.39 25.48
N PHE A 238 -16.66 -9.76 26.65
CA PHE A 238 -15.63 -9.52 27.66
C PHE A 238 -14.89 -10.80 28.11
N ASN A 239 -15.63 -11.88 28.42
CA ASN A 239 -15.06 -13.15 28.86
C ASN A 239 -14.19 -13.85 27.80
N LYS A 240 -14.27 -13.47 26.51
CA LYS A 240 -13.45 -14.09 25.46
C LYS A 240 -11.97 -13.85 25.69
N PHE A 241 -11.57 -12.73 26.28
CA PHE A 241 -10.16 -12.38 26.46
C PHE A 241 -9.47 -13.10 27.64
N ILE A 242 -10.24 -13.84 28.45
CA ILE A 242 -9.73 -14.72 29.52
C ILE A 242 -10.05 -16.20 29.26
N ASP A 243 -10.88 -16.50 28.27
CA ASP A 243 -11.22 -17.87 27.87
C ASP A 243 -10.00 -18.55 27.24
N SER A 244 -9.61 -19.71 27.80
CA SER A 244 -8.37 -20.38 27.39
C SER A 244 -8.37 -20.80 25.92
N ASP A 245 -9.51 -21.29 25.41
CA ASP A 245 -9.61 -21.74 24.01
C ASP A 245 -9.51 -20.56 23.04
N PHE A 246 -10.18 -19.45 23.34
CA PHE A 246 -10.08 -18.22 22.57
C PHE A 246 -8.67 -17.63 22.59
N VAL A 247 -8.03 -17.56 23.76
CA VAL A 247 -6.70 -16.97 23.93
C VAL A 247 -5.63 -17.77 23.16
N ILE A 248 -5.68 -19.10 23.18
CA ILE A 248 -4.75 -19.96 22.41
C ILE A 248 -4.92 -19.71 20.91
N LYS A 249 -6.16 -19.64 20.42
CA LYS A 249 -6.43 -19.35 19.00
C LYS A 249 -6.00 -17.94 18.61
N LEU A 250 -6.18 -16.97 19.50
CA LEU A 250 -5.70 -15.60 19.30
C LEU A 250 -4.17 -15.56 19.21
N ALA A 251 -3.46 -16.27 20.10
CA ALA A 251 -2.00 -16.38 20.06
C ALA A 251 -1.53 -16.99 18.72
N TYR A 252 -2.13 -18.09 18.30
CA TYR A 252 -1.84 -18.71 17.01
C TYR A 252 -2.04 -17.74 15.83
N LEU A 253 -3.13 -16.95 15.85
CA LEU A 253 -3.35 -15.92 14.83
C LEU A 253 -2.27 -14.84 14.85
N CYS A 254 -1.78 -14.42 16.03
CA CYS A 254 -0.67 -13.48 16.13
C CYS A 254 0.58 -14.02 15.43
N ASP A 255 0.96 -15.26 15.72
CA ASP A 255 2.16 -15.90 15.16
C ASP A 255 2.07 -16.02 13.63
N ILE A 256 0.95 -16.50 13.10
CA ILE A 256 0.78 -16.68 11.66
C ILE A 256 0.74 -15.34 10.93
N PHE A 257 -0.03 -14.36 11.43
CA PHE A 257 -0.10 -13.06 10.77
C PHE A 257 1.21 -12.26 10.88
N GLU A 258 2.04 -12.51 11.89
CA GLU A 258 3.40 -11.98 11.93
C GLU A 258 4.22 -12.51 10.74
N LYS A 259 4.21 -13.83 10.51
CA LYS A 259 4.93 -14.43 9.36
C LYS A 259 4.40 -13.94 8.01
N LEU A 260 3.09 -13.81 7.88
CA LEU A 260 2.47 -13.25 6.68
C LEU A 260 2.91 -11.80 6.45
N ASN A 261 2.93 -10.97 7.49
CA ASN A 261 3.40 -9.59 7.41
C ASN A 261 4.88 -9.48 7.00
N ILE A 262 5.73 -10.37 7.50
CA ILE A 262 7.16 -10.45 7.13
C ILE A 262 7.30 -10.83 5.64
N LEU A 263 6.61 -11.89 5.21
CA LEU A 263 6.62 -12.33 3.81
C LEU A 263 6.17 -11.20 2.88
N ASN A 264 5.06 -10.57 3.23
CA ASN A 264 4.47 -9.47 2.49
C ASN A 264 5.39 -8.27 2.31
N THR A 265 6.03 -7.82 3.40
CA THR A 265 7.01 -6.73 3.37
C THR A 265 8.21 -7.10 2.51
N SER A 266 8.69 -8.35 2.63
CA SER A 266 9.80 -8.86 1.82
C SER A 266 9.45 -8.88 0.32
N LEU A 267 8.21 -9.23 -0.03
CA LEU A 267 7.72 -9.22 -1.42
C LEU A 267 7.61 -7.81 -2.01
N GLN A 268 7.54 -6.76 -1.19
CA GLN A 268 7.58 -5.36 -1.62
C GLN A 268 9.01 -4.86 -1.87
N GLY A 269 10.04 -5.68 -1.64
CA GLY A 269 11.44 -5.29 -1.81
C GLY A 269 11.98 -4.38 -0.69
N LYS A 270 11.40 -4.46 0.51
CA LYS A 270 11.84 -3.75 1.72
C LYS A 270 12.51 -4.68 2.71
#